data_AF-A0A8R2DQK8-F1
#
_entry.id   AF-A0A8R2DQK8-F1
#
_cell.length_a   1.000
_cell.length_b   1.000
_cell.length_c   1.000
_cell.angle_alpha   90.00
_cell.angle_beta   90.00
_cell.angle_gamma   90.00
#
_symmetry.space_group_name_H-M   'P 1'
#
loop_
_entity.id
_entity.type
_entity.pdbx_description
1 polymer ?
#
loop_
_entity_poly.entity_id
_entity_poly.type
_entity_poly.pdbx_seq_one_letter_code
_entity_poly.pdbx_strand_id
1 'polypeptide(L)'
;MVNYTSSTAQLMAVYIARYCVENVVDRDELAEVIEDLMDEEFDTVCHDESPKEIANLLILYLTLLKEGHHDELRARIEAMPKCQKWLSQPIHESVPPQHHGNPDDDTTSSSSEDEEELPENVSNVDEIGKDKQDSEPMDEDVEPGWTVVRTRRKK
;
A
#
# COMPACT_ATOMS: atom_id res chain seq x y z
N MET A 1 -13.44 4.98 14.30
CA MET A 1 -13.62 3.70 13.56
C MET A 1 -12.53 2.78 14.08
N VAL A 2 -12.91 1.72 14.77
CA VAL A 2 -12.08 1.03 15.78
C VAL A 2 -10.82 0.40 15.17
N ASN A 3 -9.74 0.33 15.97
CA ASN A 3 -8.42 -0.30 15.76
C ASN A 3 -8.46 -1.80 15.35
N TYR A 4 -9.25 -2.16 14.34
CA TYR A 4 -9.57 -3.54 14.00
C TYR A 4 -8.36 -4.26 13.42
N THR A 5 -7.66 -3.66 12.46
CA THR A 5 -6.54 -4.29 11.75
C THR A 5 -5.36 -4.66 12.64
N SER A 6 -4.98 -3.80 13.59
CA SER A 6 -3.90 -4.09 14.55
C SER A 6 -4.28 -5.22 15.51
N SER A 7 -5.54 -5.24 15.96
CA SER A 7 -6.06 -6.28 16.85
C SER A 7 -6.19 -7.62 16.13
N THR A 8 -6.68 -7.61 14.89
CA THR A 8 -6.76 -8.78 14.00
C THR A 8 -5.37 -9.34 13.74
N ALA A 9 -4.39 -8.50 13.36
CA ALA A 9 -3.01 -8.97 13.13
C ALA A 9 -2.37 -9.63 14.34
N GLN A 10 -2.59 -9.11 15.55
CA GLN A 10 -2.12 -9.76 16.78
C GLN A 10 -2.80 -11.13 17.00
N LEU A 11 -4.11 -11.22 16.76
CA LEU A 11 -4.86 -12.48 16.87
C LEU A 11 -4.35 -13.50 15.84
N MET A 12 -4.12 -13.07 14.61
CA MET A 12 -3.61 -13.90 13.52
C MET A 12 -2.21 -14.44 13.81
N ALA A 13 -1.32 -13.61 14.39
CA ALA A 13 0.01 -14.07 14.80
C ALA A 13 -0.05 -15.18 15.87
N VAL A 14 -0.98 -15.07 16.82
CA VAL A 14 -1.21 -16.11 17.84
C VAL A 14 -1.77 -17.39 17.21
N TYR A 15 -2.69 -17.24 16.26
CA TYR A 15 -3.26 -18.37 15.51
C TYR A 15 -2.17 -19.16 14.76
N ILE A 16 -1.33 -18.47 13.96
CA ILE A 16 -0.24 -19.11 13.21
C ILE A 16 0.73 -19.81 14.15
N ALA A 17 1.13 -19.16 15.25
CA ALA A 17 2.04 -19.75 16.23
C ALA A 17 1.45 -21.03 16.85
N ARG A 18 0.15 -21.02 17.19
CA ARG A 18 -0.57 -22.18 17.71
C ARG A 18 -0.64 -23.30 16.66
N TYR A 19 -0.99 -22.96 15.42
CA TYR A 19 -1.08 -23.91 14.31
C TYR A 19 0.25 -24.66 14.10
N CYS A 20 1.38 -23.93 14.14
CA CYS A 20 2.73 -24.51 14.02
C CYS A 20 3.06 -25.50 15.15
N VAL A 21 2.53 -25.29 16.36
CA VAL A 21 2.83 -26.14 17.52
C VAL A 21 1.91 -27.36 17.58
N GLU A 22 0.65 -27.20 17.20
CA GLU A 22 -0.38 -28.25 17.32
C GLU A 22 -0.39 -29.23 16.15
N ASN A 23 0.16 -28.86 14.99
CA ASN A 23 0.16 -29.69 13.78
C ASN A 23 1.56 -30.12 13.35
N VAL A 24 1.65 -31.20 12.58
CA VAL A 24 2.88 -31.52 11.82
C VAL A 24 2.84 -30.67 10.57
N VAL A 25 3.51 -29.53 10.63
CA VAL A 25 3.45 -28.52 9.60
C VAL A 25 4.67 -28.66 8.68
N ASP A 26 4.43 -28.83 7.39
CA ASP A 26 5.46 -28.62 6.37
C ASP A 26 5.40 -27.19 5.82
N ARG A 27 6.42 -26.82 5.05
CA ARG A 27 6.58 -25.45 4.54
C ARG A 27 5.40 -25.03 3.66
N ASP A 28 4.94 -25.92 2.80
CA ASP A 28 4.00 -25.57 1.74
C ASP A 28 2.59 -25.45 2.35
N GLU A 29 2.22 -26.34 3.26
CA GLU A 29 0.97 -26.25 4.02
C GLU A 29 0.89 -24.95 4.85
N LEU A 30 1.99 -24.58 5.53
CA LEU A 30 2.02 -23.33 6.30
C LEU A 30 1.93 -22.09 5.41
N ALA A 31 2.54 -22.13 4.23
CA ALA A 31 2.48 -21.02 3.29
C ALA A 31 1.05 -20.83 2.77
N GLU A 32 0.35 -21.91 2.40
CA GLU A 32 -1.07 -21.87 2.01
C GLU A 32 -1.94 -21.26 3.12
N VAL A 33 -1.75 -21.69 4.38
CA VAL A 33 -2.48 -21.12 5.52
C VAL A 33 -2.20 -19.63 5.69
N ILE A 34 -0.96 -19.16 5.48
CA ILE A 34 -0.63 -17.75 5.55
C ILE A 34 -1.25 -16.97 4.38
N GLU A 35 -1.25 -17.53 3.17
CA GLU A 35 -1.86 -16.94 1.97
C GLU A 35 -3.38 -16.77 2.16
N ASP A 36 -4.07 -17.84 2.57
CA ASP A 36 -5.51 -17.80 2.87
C ASP A 36 -5.83 -16.74 3.94
N LEU A 37 -4.96 -16.61 4.95
CA LEU A 37 -5.11 -15.59 5.99
C LEU A 37 -5.01 -14.17 5.46
N MET A 38 -4.06 -13.94 4.56
CA MET A 38 -3.81 -12.61 3.99
C MET A 38 -4.96 -12.21 3.05
N ASP A 39 -5.53 -13.16 2.31
CA ASP A 39 -6.69 -12.93 1.46
C ASP A 39 -7.97 -12.71 2.30
N GLU A 40 -8.29 -13.62 3.22
CA GLU A 40 -9.56 -13.59 3.96
C GLU A 40 -9.66 -12.46 5.00
N GLU A 41 -8.60 -12.21 5.77
CA GLU A 41 -8.64 -11.23 6.88
C GLU A 41 -8.15 -9.84 6.49
N PHE A 42 -7.34 -9.73 5.43
CA PHE A 42 -6.71 -8.47 5.01
C PHE A 42 -7.00 -8.07 3.56
N ASP A 43 -7.79 -8.84 2.80
CA ASP A 43 -8.09 -8.56 1.38
C ASP A 43 -6.79 -8.34 0.58
N THR A 44 -5.76 -9.12 0.90
CA THR A 44 -4.39 -8.94 0.40
C THR A 44 -3.88 -10.22 -0.24
N VAL A 45 -3.68 -10.16 -1.56
CA VAL A 45 -3.03 -11.24 -2.31
C VAL A 45 -1.51 -11.04 -2.29
N CYS A 46 -0.79 -11.99 -1.71
CA CYS A 46 0.68 -12.04 -1.76
C CYS A 46 1.14 -12.59 -3.11
N HIS A 47 1.66 -11.72 -3.98
CA HIS A 47 2.23 -12.13 -5.29
C HIS A 47 3.73 -12.48 -5.22
N ASP A 48 4.35 -12.28 -4.07
CA ASP A 48 5.75 -12.60 -3.82
C ASP A 48 5.91 -13.93 -3.07
N GLU A 49 7.15 -14.33 -2.82
CA GLU A 49 7.45 -15.56 -2.07
C GLU A 49 7.40 -15.33 -0.54
N SER A 50 6.85 -14.20 -0.07
CA SER A 50 6.87 -13.83 1.34
C SER A 50 6.16 -14.83 2.26
N PRO A 51 4.99 -15.43 1.91
CA PRO A 51 4.35 -16.42 2.77
C PRO A 51 5.25 -17.64 3.01
N LYS A 52 5.95 -18.09 1.96
CA LYS A 52 6.87 -19.22 2.02
C LYS A 52 8.16 -18.90 2.78
N GLU A 53 8.66 -17.67 2.68
CA GLU A 53 9.81 -17.23 3.48
C GLU A 53 9.47 -17.15 4.97
N ILE A 54 8.29 -16.63 5.30
CA ILE A 54 7.77 -16.59 6.67
C ILE A 54 7.59 -18.02 7.19
N ALA A 55 6.97 -18.92 6.41
CA ALA A 55 6.81 -20.32 6.77
C ALA A 55 8.15 -21.00 7.08
N ASN A 56 9.16 -20.81 6.22
CA ASN A 56 10.52 -21.31 6.44
C ASN A 56 11.13 -20.81 7.75
N LEU A 57 11.00 -19.51 8.04
CA LEU A 57 11.52 -18.92 9.27
C LEU A 57 10.82 -19.48 10.52
N LEU A 58 9.50 -19.63 10.47
CA LEU A 58 8.72 -20.17 11.59
C LEU A 58 9.08 -21.64 11.87
N ILE A 59 9.20 -22.47 10.83
CA ILE A 59 9.61 -23.87 10.97
C ILE A 59 11.04 -23.98 11.50
N LEU A 60 11.95 -23.13 11.03
CA LEU A 60 13.32 -23.07 11.52
C LEU A 60 13.37 -22.72 13.01
N TYR A 61 12.60 -21.72 13.45
CA TYR A 61 12.52 -21.34 14.86
C TYR A 61 11.86 -22.41 15.72
N LEU A 62 10.81 -23.06 15.23
CA LEU A 62 10.18 -24.19 15.90
C LEU A 62 11.16 -25.36 16.07
N THR A 63 11.99 -25.63 15.07
CA THR A 63 13.02 -26.68 15.11
C THR A 63 14.06 -26.37 16.18
N LEU A 64 14.60 -25.14 16.19
CA LEU A 64 15.55 -24.71 17.23
C LEU A 64 14.95 -24.80 18.65
N LEU A 65 13.66 -24.48 18.80
CA LEU A 65 12.96 -24.62 20.08
C LEU A 65 12.85 -26.08 20.52
N LYS A 66 12.54 -26.99 19.58
CA LYS A 66 12.46 -28.44 19.84
C LYS A 66 13.82 -29.05 20.19
N GLU A 67 14.89 -28.56 19.58
CA GLU A 67 16.27 -29.01 19.83
C GLU A 67 16.88 -28.39 21.11
N GLY A 68 16.23 -27.39 21.71
CA GLY A 68 16.72 -26.71 22.92
C GLY A 68 17.77 -25.62 22.64
N HIS A 69 17.93 -25.20 21.39
CA HIS A 69 18.90 -24.19 20.94
C HIS A 69 18.40 -22.77 21.20
N HIS A 70 18.04 -22.47 22.46
CA HIS A 70 17.42 -21.19 22.84
C HIS A 70 18.34 -19.98 22.64
N ASP A 71 19.65 -20.14 22.86
CA ASP A 71 20.61 -19.05 22.71
C ASP A 71 20.82 -18.68 21.24
N GLU A 72 20.88 -19.69 20.36
CA GLU A 72 20.95 -19.48 18.91
C GLU A 72 19.69 -18.80 18.38
N LEU A 73 18.51 -19.27 18.83
CA LEU A 73 17.24 -18.64 18.48
C LEU A 73 17.20 -17.18 18.94
N ARG A 74 17.61 -16.89 20.17
CA ARG A 74 17.65 -15.52 20.71
C ARG A 74 18.58 -14.63 19.89
N ALA A 75 19.78 -15.12 19.55
CA ALA A 75 20.73 -14.39 18.73
C ALA A 75 20.17 -14.07 17.34
N ARG A 76 19.45 -15.01 16.72
CA ARG A 76 18.77 -14.78 15.42
C ARG A 76 17.67 -13.74 15.52
N ILE A 77 16.85 -13.78 16.57
CA ILE A 77 15.80 -12.78 16.81
C ILE A 77 16.40 -11.39 17.02
N GLU A 78 17.49 -11.29 17.79
CA GLU A 78 18.18 -10.02 18.05
C GLU A 78 18.89 -9.47 16.81
N ALA A 79 19.31 -10.33 15.88
CA ALA A 79 19.91 -9.94 14.62
C ALA A 79 18.89 -9.44 13.59
N MET A 80 17.58 -9.71 13.78
CA MET A 80 16.55 -9.20 12.87
C MET A 80 16.43 -7.67 12.97
N PRO A 81 16.12 -6.98 11.84
CA PRO A 81 15.83 -5.56 11.87
C PRO A 81 14.72 -5.25 12.90
N LYS A 82 14.86 -4.16 13.64
CA LYS A 82 13.83 -3.74 14.59
C LYS A 82 12.54 -3.43 13.82
N CYS A 83 11.50 -4.24 14.03
CA CYS A 83 10.21 -4.01 13.41
C CYS A 83 9.64 -2.63 13.80
N GLN A 84 9.00 -1.95 12.84
CA GLN A 84 8.23 -0.75 13.13
C GLN A 84 7.11 -1.08 14.12
N LYS A 85 6.81 -0.16 15.04
CA LYS A 85 5.85 -0.36 16.14
C LYS A 85 4.37 -0.34 15.69
N TRP A 86 4.08 -0.62 14.42
CA TRP A 86 2.73 -0.52 13.85
C TRP A 86 1.74 -1.49 14.53
N LEU A 87 2.23 -2.61 15.08
CA LEU A 87 1.45 -3.54 15.90
C LEU A 87 1.37 -3.16 17.39
N SER A 88 2.17 -2.20 17.86
CA SER A 88 2.28 -1.85 19.29
C SER A 88 1.70 -0.48 19.65
N GLN A 89 1.31 0.32 18.65
CA GLN A 89 0.74 1.65 18.85
C GLN A 89 -0.69 1.69 18.29
N PRO A 90 -1.63 2.35 18.99
CA PRO A 90 -2.93 2.67 18.40
C PRO A 90 -2.70 3.48 17.12
N ILE A 91 -3.30 3.05 16.01
CA ILE A 91 -3.20 3.77 14.73
C ILE A 91 -3.92 5.10 14.92
N HIS A 92 -3.21 6.22 14.76
CA HIS A 92 -3.78 7.53 14.96
C HIS A 92 -4.81 7.81 13.85
N GLU A 93 -6.10 7.98 14.21
CA GLU A 93 -7.25 8.15 13.30
C GLU A 93 -7.13 9.31 12.29
N SER A 94 -6.10 10.16 12.40
CA SER A 94 -5.96 11.36 11.58
C SER A 94 -5.36 11.14 10.19
N VAL A 95 -4.91 9.93 9.86
CA VAL A 95 -4.40 9.62 8.52
C VAL A 95 -5.39 8.65 7.86
N PRO A 96 -6.15 9.10 6.84
CA PRO A 96 -7.01 8.20 6.08
C PRO A 96 -6.18 7.04 5.52
N PRO A 97 -6.69 5.80 5.52
CA PRO A 97 -6.02 4.70 4.84
C PRO A 97 -5.78 5.11 3.39
N GLN A 98 -4.53 5.01 2.93
CA GLN A 98 -4.23 5.24 1.53
C GLN A 98 -4.88 4.12 0.74
N HIS A 99 -6.08 4.36 0.20
CA HIS A 99 -6.58 3.61 -0.92
C HIS A 99 -5.57 3.82 -2.05
N HIS A 100 -4.84 2.76 -2.43
CA HIS A 100 -4.18 2.73 -3.72
C HIS A 100 -5.27 2.72 -4.79
N GLY A 101 -5.69 3.91 -5.21
CA GLY A 101 -6.60 4.09 -6.33
C GLY A 101 -5.99 3.42 -7.55
N ASN A 102 -6.80 2.60 -8.22
CA ASN A 102 -6.48 2.10 -9.56
C ASN A 102 -6.10 3.30 -10.44
N PRO A 103 -5.00 3.25 -11.19
CA PRO A 103 -4.54 4.37 -12.02
C PRO A 103 -5.40 4.61 -13.27
N ASP A 104 -6.63 4.08 -13.33
CA ASP A 104 -7.49 4.11 -14.53
C ASP A 104 -8.93 4.59 -14.24
N ASP A 105 -9.15 5.30 -13.13
CA ASP A 105 -10.45 5.94 -12.85
C ASP A 105 -10.43 7.40 -13.32
N ASP A 106 -10.41 7.58 -14.63
CA ASP A 106 -10.61 8.86 -15.31
C ASP A 106 -12.13 9.16 -15.43
N THR A 107 -12.84 9.20 -14.30
CA THR A 107 -14.24 9.66 -14.27
C THR A 107 -14.32 11.16 -14.03
N THR A 108 -13.97 11.92 -15.06
CA THR A 108 -14.45 13.29 -15.23
C THR A 108 -15.98 13.27 -15.44
N SER A 109 -16.74 13.34 -14.35
CA SER A 109 -18.16 13.74 -14.39
C SER A 109 -18.35 15.00 -13.56
N SER A 110 -18.13 16.14 -14.21
CA SER A 110 -18.59 17.45 -13.76
C SER A 110 -20.12 17.50 -13.88
N SER A 111 -20.82 17.48 -12.76
CA SER A 111 -22.26 17.77 -12.72
C SER A 111 -22.47 19.04 -11.90
N SER A 112 -22.72 20.15 -12.58
CA SER A 112 -23.34 21.34 -12.01
C SER A 112 -24.13 22.03 -13.12
N GLU A 113 -25.41 22.16 -12.82
CA GLU A 113 -26.53 22.55 -13.66
C GLU A 113 -26.68 24.08 -13.59
N ASP A 114 -26.92 24.76 -14.71
CA ASP A 114 -27.85 25.90 -14.78
C ASP A 114 -28.13 26.28 -16.24
N GLU A 115 -29.41 26.39 -16.59
CA GLU A 115 -29.95 26.78 -17.89
C GLU A 115 -30.07 28.30 -18.00
N GLU A 116 -29.69 28.93 -19.13
CA GLU A 116 -30.42 30.09 -19.69
C GLU A 116 -30.18 30.23 -21.22
N GLU A 117 -31.31 30.20 -21.94
CA GLU A 117 -31.72 30.90 -23.17
C GLU A 117 -30.81 31.06 -24.42
N LEU A 118 -31.34 30.54 -25.54
CA LEU A 118 -31.05 30.72 -26.98
C LEU A 118 -31.72 32.03 -27.52
N PRO A 119 -31.53 32.52 -28.79
CA PRO A 119 -30.79 31.95 -29.94
C PRO A 119 -30.07 32.97 -30.89
N GLU A 120 -29.47 32.38 -31.96
CA GLU A 120 -29.13 32.91 -33.30
C GLU A 120 -27.98 33.93 -33.48
N ASN A 121 -26.92 33.52 -34.19
CA ASN A 121 -26.72 33.95 -35.58
C ASN A 121 -25.60 33.14 -36.26
N VAL A 122 -25.90 32.65 -37.45
CA VAL A 122 -25.03 31.94 -38.39
C VAL A 122 -24.07 32.91 -39.07
N SER A 123 -22.82 32.48 -39.37
CA SER A 123 -22.24 32.44 -40.73
C SER A 123 -20.69 32.49 -40.80
N ASN A 124 -20.17 31.57 -41.64
CA ASN A 124 -18.95 31.59 -42.49
C ASN A 124 -17.58 31.32 -41.83
N VAL A 125 -16.84 30.25 -42.17
CA VAL A 125 -16.19 29.81 -43.44
C VAL A 125 -14.88 30.54 -43.76
N ASP A 126 -13.79 29.75 -43.68
CA ASP A 126 -12.49 29.76 -44.39
C ASP A 126 -11.53 30.98 -44.34
N GLU A 127 -10.26 30.72 -44.00
CA GLU A 127 -9.07 30.82 -44.90
C GLU A 127 -7.72 30.99 -44.13
N ILE A 128 -6.91 29.94 -44.21
CA ILE A 128 -5.50 29.87 -44.65
C ILE A 128 -4.61 31.14 -44.53
N GLY A 129 -3.52 30.99 -43.76
CA GLY A 129 -2.15 31.21 -44.26
C GLY A 129 -1.31 32.36 -43.67
N LYS A 130 -0.23 32.01 -42.95
CA LYS A 130 1.19 32.33 -43.24
C LYS A 130 2.10 32.35 -41.99
N ASP A 131 3.02 31.38 -41.96
CA ASP A 131 4.48 31.57 -41.94
C ASP A 131 5.10 32.68 -41.06
N LYS A 132 5.79 32.27 -39.98
CA LYS A 132 7.18 32.69 -39.75
C LYS A 132 7.91 31.90 -38.65
N GLN A 133 9.13 31.51 -39.00
CA GLN A 133 10.19 30.91 -38.19
C GLN A 133 10.49 31.71 -36.91
N ASP A 134 10.77 31.02 -35.81
CA ASP A 134 12.05 31.18 -35.12
C ASP A 134 12.38 29.93 -34.28
N SER A 135 13.67 29.62 -34.21
CA SER A 135 14.22 28.41 -33.62
C SER A 135 15.26 28.77 -32.56
N GLU A 136 15.30 27.97 -31.50
CA GLU A 136 16.29 27.86 -30.40
C GLU A 136 16.08 28.74 -29.14
N PRO A 137 16.59 28.34 -27.95
CA PRO A 137 17.23 27.08 -27.54
C PRO A 137 16.53 26.37 -26.36
N MET A 138 16.92 25.12 -26.09
CA MET A 138 16.52 24.33 -24.92
C MET A 138 17.06 24.95 -23.62
N ASP A 139 16.17 25.39 -22.73
CA ASP A 139 16.48 25.51 -21.30
C ASP A 139 16.05 24.21 -20.62
N GLU A 140 17.03 23.39 -20.25
CA GLU A 140 16.90 22.32 -19.27
C GLU A 140 16.58 22.93 -17.89
N ASP A 141 15.30 23.24 -17.63
CA ASP A 141 14.83 23.43 -16.25
C ASP A 141 14.55 22.06 -15.63
N VAL A 142 15.60 21.56 -14.98
CA VAL A 142 15.57 20.47 -14.01
C VAL A 142 14.55 20.79 -12.91
N GLU A 143 13.67 19.81 -12.65
CA GLU A 143 12.78 19.61 -11.49
C GLU A 143 11.51 20.47 -11.36
N PRO A 144 10.37 19.75 -11.25
CA PRO A 144 9.49 19.96 -10.11
C PRO A 144 9.37 18.67 -9.28
N GLY A 145 10.44 18.33 -8.56
CA GLY A 145 10.38 17.35 -7.47
C GLY A 145 9.73 17.97 -6.23
N TRP A 146 8.40 18.12 -6.27
CA TRP A 146 7.51 18.55 -5.19
C TRP A 146 7.57 20.04 -4.78
N THR A 147 6.44 20.73 -4.95
CA THR A 147 6.27 22.14 -4.55
C THR A 147 5.81 22.26 -3.09
N VAL A 148 6.48 23.14 -2.34
CA VAL A 148 6.32 23.38 -0.90
C VAL A 148 4.96 23.98 -0.51
N VAL A 149 4.23 23.33 0.42
CA VAL A 149 2.98 23.86 1.01
C VAL A 149 3.28 24.98 2.00
N ARG A 150 2.86 26.21 1.69
CA ARG A 150 2.90 27.35 2.64
C ARG A 150 1.51 27.63 3.19
N THR A 151 1.30 27.34 4.47
CA THR A 151 0.11 27.81 5.20
C THR A 151 0.43 29.13 5.92
N ARG A 152 -0.44 30.15 5.76
CA ARG A 152 -0.61 31.35 6.60
C ARG A 152 -1.71 32.20 5.93
N ARG A 153 -2.72 32.78 6.57
CA ARG A 153 -3.24 32.80 7.95
C ARG A 153 -4.62 33.48 7.87
N LYS A 154 -5.54 33.05 8.75
CA LYS A 154 -6.49 33.83 9.57
C LYS A 154 -7.32 34.96 8.92
N LYS A 155 -8.65 34.84 9.05
CA LYS A 155 -9.55 35.99 9.20
C LYS A 155 -10.11 35.98 10.61
#